data_AF-A0A351AD08-F1
#
_entry.id   AF-A0A351AD08-F1
#
_cell.length_a   1.000
_cell.length_b   1.000
_cell.length_c   1.000
_cell.angle_alpha   90.00
_cell.angle_beta   90.00
_cell.angle_gamma   90.00
#
_symmetry.space_group_name_H-M   'P 1'
#
loop_
_entity.id
_entity.type
_entity.pdbx_description
1 polymer ?
#
loop_
_entity_poly.entity_id
_entity_poly.type
_entity_poly.pdbx_seq_one_letter_code
_entity_poly.pdbx_strand_id
1 'polypeptide(L)'
;MERVLLASVFARPAFGPNCPLSGSGLGLPLTKAIPWQSWGGNSPRHPARGLPRVLAIDAPRSEGPAVALTILGVSALFTGGVPEGQVLGHWRLTFADGRTEEHSLRMGVHAAEATHLEPRSLVTDDGVKVRTVGVMDVGGEAVRLDLFDIPLHRPGHLRSLAFHVEEAGASFLWCDVFVAVEQPIVCPFRGQGGRVSIEEIATIVRQRDPVRLERALEQFSQGVLRSSNLDEAKGLSLLFLGAISAALLETGAPRSLHLIQLQAARELDEQSSKEEVNASAMKWIRGVLEGLLEPLNRTPDPIQQATRIINENLAEDIDDSELAQRVGLSTSHFRAKFRAQMGQPVARYIMAMRLERANEMLKTGGMPVHCV
;
A
#
# COMPACT_ATOMS: atom_id res chain seq x y z
N MET A 1 5.54 -17.17 -14.61
CA MET A 1 4.25 -16.49 -14.39
C MET A 1 4.05 -16.39 -12.90
N GLU A 2 3.61 -15.23 -12.41
CA GLU A 2 3.31 -15.02 -10.99
C GLU A 2 1.80 -15.15 -10.78
N ARG A 3 1.39 -15.85 -9.72
CA ARG A 3 -0.01 -15.88 -9.31
C ARG A 3 -0.28 -14.67 -8.44
N VAL A 4 -1.09 -13.74 -8.95
CA VAL A 4 -1.49 -12.52 -8.25
C VAL A 4 -2.96 -12.59 -7.89
N LEU A 5 -3.32 -12.21 -6.66
CA LEU A 5 -4.71 -12.06 -6.24
C LEU A 5 -5.17 -10.62 -6.48
N LEU A 6 -6.17 -10.46 -7.35
CA LEU A 6 -6.78 -9.16 -7.64
C LEU A 6 -8.10 -9.06 -6.89
N ALA A 7 -8.24 -8.03 -6.06
CA ALA A 7 -9.51 -7.74 -5.37
C ALA A 7 -10.58 -7.32 -6.39
N SER A 8 -11.76 -7.90 -6.28
CA SER A 8 -12.91 -7.55 -7.12
C SER A 8 -13.77 -6.49 -6.44
N VAL A 9 -14.43 -5.66 -7.24
CA VAL A 9 -15.30 -4.58 -6.74
C VAL A 9 -16.75 -4.97 -6.98
N PHE A 10 -17.59 -4.74 -5.96
CA PHE A 10 -19.03 -4.95 -6.05
C PHE A 10 -19.78 -4.04 -5.08
N ALA A 11 -21.07 -3.84 -5.34
CA ALA A 11 -21.92 -2.97 -4.54
C ALA A 11 -22.02 -3.46 -3.08
N ARG A 12 -21.77 -2.54 -2.14
CA ARG A 12 -21.81 -2.81 -0.70
C ARG A 12 -23.05 -2.16 -0.08
N PRO A 13 -23.71 -2.81 0.89
CA PRO A 13 -24.74 -2.16 1.67
C PRO A 13 -24.14 -1.06 2.57
N ALA A 14 -24.95 -0.07 2.94
CA ALA A 14 -24.52 1.03 3.80
C ALA A 14 -24.33 0.62 5.27
N PHE A 15 -25.05 -0.42 5.71
CA PHE A 15 -25.05 -0.91 7.09
C PHE A 15 -25.07 -2.44 7.08
N GLY A 16 -24.44 -3.06 8.07
CA GLY A 16 -24.39 -4.51 8.23
C GLY A 16 -23.28 -4.94 9.17
N PRO A 17 -23.03 -6.27 9.27
CA PRO A 17 -21.95 -6.80 10.10
C PRO A 17 -20.59 -6.38 9.55
N ASN A 18 -19.58 -6.32 10.42
CA ASN A 18 -18.22 -6.00 10.02
C ASN A 18 -17.36 -7.27 10.04
N CYS A 19 -16.54 -7.47 9.01
CA CYS A 19 -15.53 -8.52 9.06
C CYS A 19 -14.43 -8.14 10.07
N PRO A 20 -14.19 -8.93 11.13
CA PRO A 20 -13.25 -8.58 12.18
C PRO A 20 -11.78 -8.87 11.83
N LEU A 21 -11.52 -9.52 10.70
CA LEU A 21 -10.18 -9.98 10.32
C LEU A 21 -9.32 -8.83 9.78
N SER A 22 -8.06 -8.80 10.22
CA SER A 22 -7.01 -8.00 9.60
C SER A 22 -6.37 -8.79 8.45
N GLY A 23 -6.38 -8.25 7.23
CA GLY A 23 -5.86 -8.93 6.04
C GLY A 23 -4.40 -9.40 6.11
N SER A 24 -3.58 -8.80 6.98
CA SER A 24 -2.17 -9.15 7.20
C SER A 24 -1.97 -10.61 7.65
N GLY A 25 -2.85 -11.16 8.48
CA GLY A 25 -2.76 -12.55 8.96
C GLY A 25 -3.14 -13.60 7.91
N LEU A 26 -3.83 -13.19 6.84
CA LEU A 26 -4.27 -14.07 5.75
C LEU A 26 -3.47 -13.86 4.46
N GLY A 27 -2.60 -12.87 4.40
CA GLY A 27 -1.94 -12.46 3.15
C GLY A 27 -2.92 -11.92 2.10
N LEU A 28 -4.08 -11.41 2.51
CA LEU A 28 -5.14 -10.93 1.62
C LEU A 28 -5.38 -9.43 1.84
N PRO A 29 -5.51 -8.61 0.77
CA PRO A 29 -5.84 -7.20 0.89
C PRO A 29 -7.35 -7.01 1.13
N LEU A 30 -7.82 -7.33 2.34
CA LEU A 30 -9.24 -7.22 2.71
C LEU A 30 -9.70 -5.77 2.69
N THR A 31 -10.91 -5.51 2.16
CA THR A 31 -11.44 -4.15 2.01
C THR A 31 -11.98 -3.58 3.33
N LYS A 32 -12.35 -4.47 4.27
CA LYS A 32 -13.10 -4.13 5.49
C LYS A 32 -14.45 -3.44 5.23
N ALA A 33 -14.95 -3.48 4.00
CA ALA A 33 -16.28 -2.99 3.69
C ALA A 33 -17.35 -3.91 4.29
N ILE A 34 -18.57 -3.39 4.42
CA ILE A 34 -19.71 -4.20 4.85
C ILE A 34 -19.89 -5.38 3.88
N PRO A 35 -19.99 -6.63 4.35
CA PRO A 35 -20.26 -7.78 3.51
C PRO A 35 -21.59 -7.62 2.77
N TRP A 36 -21.62 -8.09 1.53
CA TRP A 36 -22.88 -8.22 0.80
C TRP A 36 -23.65 -9.43 1.35
N GLN A 37 -24.94 -9.27 1.63
CA GLN A 37 -25.79 -10.37 2.10
C GLN A 37 -26.83 -10.77 1.05
N SER A 38 -26.95 -12.08 0.80
CA SER A 38 -27.93 -12.63 -0.13
C SER A 38 -29.32 -12.74 0.48
N TRP A 39 -30.31 -12.83 -0.40
CA TRP A 39 -31.60 -13.44 -0.11
C TRP A 39 -31.42 -14.81 0.56
N GLY A 40 -32.33 -15.16 1.47
CA GLY A 40 -32.29 -16.45 2.16
C GLY A 40 -33.62 -17.16 2.30
N GLY A 41 -34.73 -16.73 1.68
CA GLY A 41 -35.95 -17.53 1.77
C GLY A 41 -37.24 -16.80 1.45
N ASN A 42 -38.26 -17.58 1.08
CA ASN A 42 -39.59 -17.07 0.72
C ASN A 42 -40.52 -16.92 1.93
N SER A 43 -40.21 -17.55 3.07
CA SER A 43 -41.00 -17.43 4.29
C SER A 43 -41.12 -15.96 4.70
N PRO A 44 -42.35 -15.43 4.95
CA PRO A 44 -42.54 -14.02 5.32
C PRO A 44 -41.74 -13.55 6.54
N ARG A 45 -41.33 -14.49 7.42
CA ARG A 45 -40.54 -14.23 8.63
C ARG A 45 -39.05 -14.45 8.44
N HIS A 46 -38.58 -14.80 7.24
CA HIS A 46 -37.17 -15.07 7.00
C HIS A 46 -36.33 -13.79 7.19
N PRO A 47 -35.26 -13.78 8.02
CA PRO A 47 -34.49 -12.57 8.33
C PRO A 47 -33.84 -11.93 7.09
N ALA A 48 -33.41 -12.76 6.13
CA ALA A 48 -32.83 -12.32 4.87
C ALA A 48 -33.86 -12.21 3.72
N ARG A 49 -35.16 -12.05 4.02
CA ARG A 49 -36.19 -11.86 2.99
C ARG A 49 -36.04 -10.48 2.33
N GLY A 50 -36.25 -10.40 1.02
CA GLY A 50 -36.21 -9.13 0.27
C GLY A 50 -34.79 -8.61 -0.05
N LEU A 51 -33.74 -9.31 0.40
CA LEU A 51 -32.37 -9.06 -0.02
C LEU A 51 -32.14 -9.54 -1.49
N PRO A 52 -31.08 -9.06 -2.16
CA PRO A 52 -30.81 -9.44 -3.55
C PRO A 52 -30.47 -10.93 -3.70
N ARG A 53 -30.96 -11.54 -4.79
CA ARG A 53 -30.62 -12.93 -5.15
C ARG A 53 -29.31 -13.07 -5.93
N VAL A 54 -28.80 -11.97 -6.46
CA VAL A 54 -27.60 -11.96 -7.30
C VAL A 54 -26.63 -10.92 -6.80
N LEU A 55 -25.39 -11.34 -6.59
CA LEU A 55 -24.25 -10.45 -6.44
C LEU A 55 -23.55 -10.37 -7.79
N ALA A 56 -23.67 -9.22 -8.47
CA ALA A 56 -22.87 -8.93 -9.65
C ALA A 56 -21.53 -8.33 -9.21
N ILE A 57 -20.44 -8.80 -9.82
CA ILE A 57 -19.08 -8.39 -9.50
C ILE A 57 -18.37 -7.93 -10.76
N ASP A 58 -17.76 -6.75 -10.69
CA ASP A 58 -16.87 -6.27 -11.74
C ASP A 58 -15.57 -7.07 -11.66
N ALA A 59 -15.36 -7.92 -12.67
CA ALA A 59 -14.14 -8.70 -12.77
C ALA A 59 -12.93 -7.74 -12.90
N PRO A 60 -11.87 -7.90 -12.09
CA PRO A 60 -10.71 -7.03 -12.17
C PRO A 60 -10.03 -7.20 -13.53
N ARG A 61 -9.58 -6.09 -14.12
CA ARG A 61 -8.79 -6.12 -15.35
C ARG A 61 -7.44 -6.76 -15.07
N SER A 62 -7.04 -7.74 -15.87
CA SER A 62 -5.77 -8.44 -15.75
C SER A 62 -5.10 -8.64 -17.12
N GLU A 63 -3.77 -8.55 -17.14
CA GLU A 63 -2.97 -8.89 -18.33
C GLU A 63 -2.87 -10.42 -18.55
N GLY A 64 -3.00 -11.20 -17.47
CA GLY A 64 -2.94 -12.65 -17.49
C GLY A 64 -4.30 -13.32 -17.28
N PRO A 65 -4.45 -14.62 -17.64
CA PRO A 65 -5.69 -15.35 -17.44
C PRO A 65 -5.99 -15.55 -15.95
N ALA A 66 -7.27 -15.49 -15.59
CA ALA A 66 -7.76 -15.96 -14.30
C ALA A 66 -7.64 -17.48 -14.20
N VAL A 67 -7.25 -17.98 -13.03
CA VAL A 67 -7.02 -19.41 -12.77
C VAL A 67 -7.79 -19.94 -11.55
N ALA A 68 -8.24 -19.06 -10.65
CA ALA A 68 -9.06 -19.42 -9.50
C ALA A 68 -9.83 -18.22 -8.95
N LEU A 69 -10.84 -18.47 -8.12
CA LEU A 69 -11.43 -17.50 -7.22
C LEU A 69 -10.99 -17.79 -5.79
N THR A 70 -10.72 -16.74 -5.02
CA THR A 70 -10.54 -16.81 -3.56
C THR A 70 -11.60 -15.95 -2.91
N ILE A 71 -12.47 -16.51 -2.08
CA ILE A 71 -13.65 -15.83 -1.52
C ILE A 71 -13.64 -15.93 -0.01
N LEU A 72 -13.79 -14.79 0.66
CA LEU A 72 -13.95 -14.70 2.11
C LEU A 72 -15.42 -14.41 2.45
N GLY A 73 -16.01 -15.20 3.33
CA GLY A 73 -17.36 -14.90 3.82
C GLY A 73 -17.99 -15.96 4.71
N VAL A 74 -19.28 -15.77 4.96
CA VAL A 74 -20.18 -16.69 5.65
C VAL A 74 -20.91 -17.50 4.60
N SER A 75 -20.65 -18.81 4.62
CA SER A 75 -20.98 -19.71 3.52
C SER A 75 -22.42 -20.19 3.49
N ALA A 76 -23.16 -20.16 4.61
CA ALA A 76 -24.61 -20.34 4.63
C ALA A 76 -25.16 -20.02 6.04
N LEU A 77 -26.32 -19.38 6.10
CA LEU A 77 -27.14 -19.15 7.29
C LEU A 77 -28.55 -19.65 7.05
N PHE A 78 -29.25 -19.99 8.14
CA PHE A 78 -30.66 -20.38 8.15
C PHE A 78 -30.92 -21.66 7.36
N THR A 79 -30.03 -22.63 7.48
CA THR A 79 -30.06 -23.83 6.64
C THR A 79 -30.92 -24.95 7.22
N GLY A 80 -31.73 -24.64 8.23
CA GLY A 80 -32.63 -25.58 8.88
C GLY A 80 -33.60 -26.21 7.87
N GLY A 81 -33.47 -27.52 7.68
CA GLY A 81 -34.31 -28.29 6.75
C GLY A 81 -33.79 -28.38 5.33
N VAL A 82 -32.61 -27.83 5.02
CA VAL A 82 -31.96 -28.02 3.72
C VAL A 82 -31.22 -29.37 3.70
N PRO A 83 -31.56 -30.30 2.78
CA PRO A 83 -30.89 -31.60 2.70
C PRO A 83 -29.43 -31.49 2.25
N GLU A 84 -28.64 -32.46 2.71
CA GLU A 84 -27.26 -32.65 2.26
C GLU A 84 -27.15 -32.78 0.74
N GLY A 85 -26.13 -32.16 0.16
CA GLY A 85 -25.89 -32.15 -1.29
C GLY A 85 -26.77 -31.20 -2.11
N GLN A 86 -27.82 -30.59 -1.53
CA GLN A 86 -28.63 -29.59 -2.22
C GLN A 86 -27.78 -28.37 -2.59
N VAL A 87 -27.97 -27.85 -3.81
CA VAL A 87 -27.32 -26.62 -4.27
C VAL A 87 -27.95 -25.43 -3.56
N LEU A 88 -27.13 -24.64 -2.90
CA LEU A 88 -27.52 -23.44 -2.17
C LEU A 88 -27.30 -22.16 -3.01
N GLY A 89 -26.38 -22.23 -3.96
CA GLY A 89 -26.03 -21.14 -4.86
C GLY A 89 -24.86 -21.54 -5.75
N HIS A 90 -24.49 -20.68 -6.67
CA HIS A 90 -23.37 -20.92 -7.57
C HIS A 90 -22.68 -19.63 -7.99
N TRP A 91 -21.37 -19.76 -8.20
CA TRP A 91 -20.57 -18.76 -8.88
C TRP A 91 -20.67 -18.99 -10.38
N ARG A 92 -21.03 -17.94 -11.13
CA ARG A 92 -21.06 -17.95 -12.59
C ARG A 92 -20.00 -17.01 -13.11
N LEU A 93 -19.11 -17.55 -13.94
CA LEU A 93 -18.05 -16.83 -14.63
C LEU A 93 -18.35 -16.78 -16.11
N THR A 94 -18.17 -15.63 -16.74
CA THR A 94 -18.20 -15.48 -18.20
C THR A 94 -16.87 -14.94 -18.65
N PHE A 95 -16.27 -15.60 -19.63
CA PHE A 95 -14.94 -15.28 -20.15
C PHE A 95 -15.04 -14.43 -21.42
N ALA A 96 -13.93 -13.79 -21.77
CA ALA A 96 -13.84 -12.91 -22.93
C ALA A 96 -14.08 -13.65 -24.27
N ASP A 97 -13.75 -14.95 -24.32
CA ASP A 97 -13.98 -15.87 -25.44
C ASP A 97 -15.44 -16.35 -25.57
N GLY A 98 -16.33 -15.92 -24.67
CA GLY A 98 -17.75 -16.30 -24.65
C GLY A 98 -18.05 -17.57 -23.86
N ARG A 99 -17.03 -18.28 -23.35
CA ARG A 99 -17.23 -19.44 -22.47
C ARG A 99 -17.87 -19.02 -21.15
N THR A 100 -18.67 -19.92 -20.58
CA THR A 100 -19.21 -19.80 -19.22
C THR A 100 -18.76 -20.97 -18.37
N GLU A 101 -18.57 -20.72 -17.08
CA GLU A 101 -18.21 -21.73 -16.10
C GLU A 101 -19.00 -21.49 -14.81
N GLU A 102 -19.47 -22.57 -14.18
CA GLU A 102 -20.29 -22.51 -12.97
C GLU A 102 -19.71 -23.41 -11.88
N HIS A 103 -19.64 -22.87 -10.66
CA HIS A 103 -19.23 -23.62 -9.46
C HIS A 103 -20.33 -23.58 -8.42
N SER A 104 -20.96 -24.72 -8.17
CA SER A 104 -22.06 -24.85 -7.21
C SER A 104 -21.55 -24.99 -5.78
N LEU A 105 -22.14 -24.22 -4.85
CA LEU A 105 -22.01 -24.45 -3.43
C LEU A 105 -23.14 -25.37 -2.97
N ARG A 106 -22.77 -26.50 -2.37
CA ARG A 106 -23.70 -27.54 -1.91
C ARG A 106 -23.64 -27.69 -0.41
N MET A 107 -24.79 -27.94 0.21
CA MET A 107 -24.91 -28.27 1.63
C MET A 107 -24.05 -29.49 1.97
N GLY A 108 -23.33 -29.38 3.09
CA GLY A 108 -22.35 -30.30 3.69
C GLY A 108 -21.16 -30.73 2.84
N VAL A 109 -21.13 -30.37 1.56
CA VAL A 109 -19.94 -30.50 0.71
C VAL A 109 -19.09 -29.24 0.83
N HIS A 110 -19.62 -28.13 0.31
CA HIS A 110 -18.91 -26.84 0.25
C HIS A 110 -19.30 -25.96 1.44
N ALA A 111 -20.61 -25.82 1.66
CA ALA A 111 -21.19 -24.96 2.68
C ALA A 111 -21.75 -25.80 3.82
N ALA A 112 -21.72 -25.26 5.03
CA ALA A 112 -22.36 -25.84 6.21
C ALA A 112 -22.89 -24.68 7.05
N GLU A 113 -23.93 -24.95 7.85
CA GLU A 113 -24.52 -23.95 8.75
C GLU A 113 -23.42 -23.18 9.49
N ALA A 114 -23.42 -21.86 9.36
CA ALA A 114 -22.33 -21.04 9.84
C ALA A 114 -22.43 -20.75 11.34
N THR A 115 -23.60 -20.92 11.95
CA THR A 115 -23.76 -20.85 13.42
C THR A 115 -23.12 -22.05 14.12
N HIS A 116 -22.84 -23.13 13.39
CA HIS A 116 -22.01 -24.24 13.89
C HIS A 116 -20.53 -23.85 13.79
N LEU A 117 -19.91 -23.57 14.94
CA LEU A 117 -18.59 -22.95 15.01
C LEU A 117 -17.43 -23.94 14.89
N GLU A 118 -17.67 -25.23 14.66
CA GLU A 118 -16.58 -26.17 14.44
C GLU A 118 -15.71 -25.72 13.24
N PRO A 119 -14.39 -25.53 13.42
CA PRO A 119 -13.52 -25.13 12.33
C PRO A 119 -13.50 -26.19 11.24
N ARG A 120 -13.60 -25.74 9.99
CA ARG A 120 -13.52 -26.59 8.80
C ARG A 120 -12.15 -26.42 8.14
N SER A 121 -11.61 -27.51 7.63
CA SER A 121 -10.43 -27.51 6.76
C SER A 121 -10.52 -28.74 5.86
N LEU A 122 -11.00 -28.54 4.63
CA LEU A 122 -11.24 -29.64 3.70
C LEU A 122 -10.89 -29.24 2.27
N VAL A 123 -10.72 -30.26 1.45
CA VAL A 123 -10.64 -30.15 -0.02
C VAL A 123 -11.73 -31.07 -0.56
N THR A 124 -12.64 -30.53 -1.36
CA THR A 124 -13.72 -31.28 -2.00
C THR A 124 -13.21 -32.03 -3.23
N ASP A 125 -14.02 -32.96 -3.75
CA ASP A 125 -13.67 -33.76 -4.92
C ASP A 125 -13.49 -32.92 -6.20
N ASP A 126 -14.18 -31.77 -6.30
CA ASP A 126 -14.00 -30.79 -7.39
C ASP A 126 -12.84 -29.81 -7.14
N GLY A 127 -12.04 -30.04 -6.09
CA GLY A 127 -10.81 -29.32 -5.81
C GLY A 127 -10.99 -28.01 -5.05
N VAL A 128 -12.22 -27.65 -4.65
CA VAL A 128 -12.48 -26.48 -3.82
C VAL A 128 -11.89 -26.69 -2.43
N LYS A 129 -11.08 -25.74 -1.99
CA LYS A 129 -10.55 -25.73 -0.61
C LYS A 129 -11.41 -24.84 0.24
N VAL A 130 -11.82 -25.33 1.40
CA VAL A 130 -12.59 -24.55 2.38
C VAL A 130 -11.86 -24.61 3.71
N ARG A 131 -11.55 -23.44 4.27
CA ARG A 131 -10.95 -23.33 5.60
C ARG A 131 -11.62 -22.26 6.43
N THR A 132 -11.86 -22.54 7.70
CA THR A 132 -12.30 -21.53 8.66
C THR A 132 -11.15 -20.63 9.03
N VAL A 133 -11.38 -19.32 8.96
CA VAL A 133 -10.37 -18.28 9.18
C VAL A 133 -10.71 -17.34 10.32
N GLY A 134 -11.91 -17.46 10.89
CA GLY A 134 -12.32 -16.70 12.06
C GLY A 134 -13.80 -16.85 12.35
N VAL A 135 -14.30 -15.95 13.18
CA VAL A 135 -15.71 -15.84 13.57
C VAL A 135 -16.11 -14.37 13.41
N MET A 136 -17.36 -14.12 13.03
CA MET A 136 -17.96 -12.80 12.88
C MET A 136 -19.25 -12.73 13.69
N ASP A 137 -19.57 -11.56 14.24
CA ASP A 137 -20.90 -11.31 14.80
C ASP A 137 -21.85 -10.87 13.70
N VAL A 138 -22.98 -11.56 13.57
CA VAL A 138 -24.07 -11.20 12.66
C VAL A 138 -25.35 -11.06 13.48
N GLY A 139 -25.64 -9.83 13.89
CA GLY A 139 -26.87 -9.54 14.65
C GLY A 139 -26.88 -10.13 16.06
N GLY A 140 -25.72 -10.21 16.72
CA GLY A 140 -25.57 -10.79 18.05
C GLY A 140 -25.37 -12.32 18.06
N GLU A 141 -25.33 -12.95 16.89
CA GLU A 141 -25.02 -14.37 16.74
C GLU A 141 -23.62 -14.54 16.17
N ALA A 142 -22.83 -15.40 16.82
CA ALA A 142 -21.50 -15.76 16.34
C ALA A 142 -21.61 -16.72 15.15
N VAL A 143 -20.98 -16.36 14.04
CA VAL A 143 -20.99 -17.17 12.81
C VAL A 143 -19.58 -17.38 12.29
N ARG A 144 -19.34 -18.56 11.71
CA ARG A 144 -18.06 -18.96 11.15
C ARG A 144 -17.73 -18.16 9.88
N LEU A 145 -16.51 -17.65 9.81
CA LEU A 145 -15.94 -17.08 8.59
C LEU A 145 -15.06 -18.12 7.91
N ASP A 146 -15.39 -18.41 6.66
CA ASP A 146 -14.69 -19.38 5.83
C ASP A 146 -14.00 -18.68 4.64
N LEU A 147 -12.85 -19.20 4.24
CA LEU A 147 -12.16 -18.86 3.01
C LEU A 147 -12.29 -20.02 2.03
N PHE A 148 -12.74 -19.71 0.82
CA PHE A 148 -12.90 -20.63 -0.29
C PHE A 148 -11.82 -20.36 -1.33
N ASP A 149 -11.11 -21.39 -1.77
CA ASP A 149 -10.28 -21.34 -2.96
C ASP A 149 -10.89 -22.27 -4.01
N ILE A 150 -11.49 -21.68 -5.05
CA ILE A 150 -12.20 -22.37 -6.13
C ILE A 150 -11.32 -22.36 -7.38
N PRO A 151 -10.70 -23.48 -7.78
CA PRO A 151 -9.93 -23.54 -9.01
C PRO A 151 -10.85 -23.43 -10.24
N LEU A 152 -10.42 -22.71 -11.27
CA LEU A 152 -11.11 -22.71 -12.56
C LEU A 152 -10.68 -23.95 -13.37
N HIS A 153 -11.63 -24.59 -14.03
CA HIS A 153 -11.39 -25.76 -14.89
C HIS A 153 -10.48 -25.40 -16.07
N ARG A 154 -10.61 -24.19 -16.62
CA ARG A 154 -9.73 -23.68 -17.68
C ARG A 154 -9.41 -22.20 -17.49
N PRO A 155 -8.11 -21.83 -17.44
CA PRO A 155 -7.69 -20.44 -17.38
C PRO A 155 -8.30 -19.57 -18.48
N GLY A 156 -8.59 -18.30 -18.18
CA GLY A 156 -9.07 -17.35 -19.19
C GLY A 156 -9.28 -15.94 -18.67
N HIS A 157 -9.42 -14.97 -19.57
CA HIS A 157 -9.74 -13.59 -19.20
C HIS A 157 -11.21 -13.47 -18.83
N LEU A 158 -11.50 -13.04 -17.60
CA LEU A 158 -12.86 -12.85 -17.13
C LEU A 158 -13.47 -11.58 -17.70
N ARG A 159 -14.71 -11.71 -18.19
CA ARG A 159 -15.56 -10.59 -18.61
C ARG A 159 -16.51 -10.18 -17.48
N SER A 160 -17.10 -11.16 -16.80
CA SER A 160 -18.01 -10.90 -15.68
C SER A 160 -18.01 -12.08 -14.69
N LEU A 161 -18.31 -11.76 -13.43
CA LEU A 161 -18.41 -12.69 -12.33
C LEU A 161 -19.71 -12.38 -11.55
N ALA A 162 -20.45 -13.41 -11.17
CA ALA A 162 -21.62 -13.25 -10.32
C ALA A 162 -21.80 -14.44 -9.37
N PHE A 163 -22.40 -14.18 -8.21
CA PHE A 163 -22.94 -15.22 -7.34
C PHE A 163 -24.47 -15.20 -7.41
N HIS A 164 -25.06 -16.36 -7.60
CA HIS A 164 -26.51 -16.56 -7.62
C HIS A 164 -26.90 -17.45 -6.44
N VAL A 165 -27.90 -17.04 -5.66
CA VAL A 165 -28.49 -17.88 -4.61
C VAL A 165 -29.63 -18.71 -5.17
N GLU A 166 -29.72 -19.98 -4.76
CA GLU A 166 -30.79 -20.90 -5.11
C GLU A 166 -31.93 -20.86 -4.10
N GLU A 167 -33.10 -21.39 -4.48
CA GLU A 167 -34.33 -21.29 -3.69
C GLU A 167 -34.34 -22.09 -2.38
N ALA A 168 -33.27 -22.84 -2.10
CA ALA A 168 -33.10 -23.65 -0.90
C ALA A 168 -33.23 -22.87 0.42
N GLY A 169 -33.14 -21.54 0.37
CA GLY A 169 -33.42 -20.69 1.53
C GLY A 169 -32.23 -20.57 2.49
N ALA A 170 -31.01 -20.69 1.99
CA ALA A 170 -29.81 -20.32 2.74
C ALA A 170 -29.41 -18.87 2.41
N SER A 171 -28.96 -18.10 3.41
CA SER A 171 -28.39 -16.76 3.21
C SER A 171 -26.86 -16.79 3.28
N PHE A 172 -26.20 -15.97 2.49
CA PHE A 172 -24.74 -15.87 2.39
C PHE A 172 -24.29 -14.45 2.73
N LEU A 173 -23.10 -14.32 3.31
CA LEU A 173 -22.45 -13.01 3.46
C LEU A 173 -21.06 -13.05 2.82
N TRP A 174 -20.85 -12.30 1.75
CA TRP A 174 -19.56 -12.23 1.05
C TRP A 174 -18.79 -10.97 1.46
N CYS A 175 -17.69 -11.17 2.18
CA CYS A 175 -16.81 -10.10 2.66
C CYS A 175 -15.93 -9.58 1.53
N ASP A 176 -15.19 -10.45 0.86
CA ASP A 176 -14.29 -10.07 -0.24
C ASP A 176 -14.17 -11.22 -1.24
N VAL A 177 -14.01 -10.86 -2.52
CA VAL A 177 -13.86 -11.80 -3.63
C VAL A 177 -12.63 -11.41 -4.42
N PHE A 178 -11.69 -12.35 -4.56
CA PHE A 178 -10.44 -12.16 -5.28
C PHE A 178 -10.41 -13.08 -6.50
N VAL A 179 -9.89 -12.56 -7.61
CA VAL A 179 -9.56 -13.36 -8.78
C VAL A 179 -8.07 -13.62 -8.76
N ALA A 180 -7.68 -14.89 -8.70
CA ALA A 180 -6.30 -15.29 -8.90
C ALA A 180 -6.00 -15.30 -10.40
N VAL A 181 -4.95 -14.57 -10.81
CA VAL A 181 -4.51 -14.49 -12.21
C VAL A 181 -3.07 -14.91 -12.34
N GLU A 182 -2.73 -15.60 -13.43
CA GLU A 182 -1.35 -15.89 -13.81
C GLU A 182 -0.81 -14.78 -14.67
N GLN A 183 -0.04 -13.86 -14.11
CA GLN A 183 0.57 -12.78 -14.87
C GLN A 183 1.94 -13.21 -15.41
N PRO A 184 2.28 -12.89 -16.67
CA PRO A 184 3.65 -12.98 -17.12
C PRO A 184 4.52 -12.06 -16.24
N ILE A 185 5.70 -12.54 -15.85
CA ILE A 185 6.69 -11.67 -15.21
C ILE A 185 7.22 -10.79 -16.33
N VAL A 186 6.72 -9.56 -16.40
CA VAL A 186 7.15 -8.57 -17.38
C VAL A 186 8.03 -7.56 -16.66
N CYS A 187 9.00 -6.99 -17.38
CA CYS A 187 9.84 -5.93 -16.85
C CYS A 187 8.96 -4.86 -16.16
N PRO A 188 9.21 -4.53 -14.89
CA PRO A 188 8.34 -3.64 -14.11
C PRO A 188 8.24 -2.24 -14.72
N PHE A 189 9.19 -1.86 -15.59
CA PHE A 189 9.26 -0.57 -16.28
C PHE A 189 8.61 -0.55 -17.67
N ARG A 190 7.74 -1.50 -18.00
CA ARG A 190 6.81 -1.34 -19.14
C ARG A 190 5.75 -0.29 -18.77
N GLY A 191 5.71 0.83 -19.50
CA GLY A 191 4.90 2.02 -19.20
C GLY A 191 3.37 1.89 -19.32
N GLN A 192 2.76 0.81 -18.84
CA GLN A 192 1.30 0.62 -18.82
C GLN A 192 0.73 0.69 -17.39
N GLY A 193 -0.56 1.08 -17.28
CA GLY A 193 -1.29 1.01 -16.00
C GLY A 193 -0.83 2.00 -14.93
N GLY A 194 -0.30 3.17 -15.32
CA GLY A 194 0.21 4.18 -14.40
C GLY A 194 1.59 3.89 -13.82
N ARG A 195 2.24 2.79 -14.19
CA ARG A 195 3.64 2.48 -13.85
C ARG A 195 4.60 3.50 -14.48
N VAL A 196 5.75 3.70 -13.84
CA VAL A 196 6.83 4.51 -14.41
C VAL A 196 7.56 3.69 -15.47
N SER A 197 7.67 4.20 -16.69
CA SER A 197 8.44 3.55 -17.73
C SER A 197 9.95 3.80 -17.56
N ILE A 198 10.79 2.95 -18.15
CA ILE A 198 12.25 3.16 -18.10
C ILE A 198 12.65 4.45 -18.82
N GLU A 199 11.94 4.82 -19.88
CA GLU A 199 12.15 6.03 -20.68
C GLU A 199 11.79 7.30 -19.89
N GLU A 200 10.85 7.19 -18.94
CA GLU A 200 10.44 8.31 -18.09
C GLU A 200 11.46 8.63 -16.98
N ILE A 201 12.35 7.69 -16.63
CA ILE A 201 13.34 7.88 -15.55
C ILE A 201 14.18 9.13 -15.79
N ALA A 202 14.65 9.32 -17.02
CA ALA A 202 15.49 10.46 -17.34
C ALA A 202 14.75 11.79 -17.13
N THR A 203 13.46 11.84 -17.47
CA THR A 203 12.62 13.01 -17.25
C THR A 203 12.33 13.24 -15.78
N ILE A 204 12.03 12.19 -15.01
CA ILE A 204 11.77 12.26 -13.56
C ILE A 204 13.00 12.81 -12.82
N VAL A 205 14.18 12.29 -13.14
CA VAL A 205 15.46 12.72 -12.58
C VAL A 205 15.74 14.19 -12.94
N ARG A 206 15.60 14.57 -14.22
CA ARG A 206 15.81 15.96 -14.69
C ARG A 206 14.87 16.96 -14.02
N GLN A 207 13.60 16.60 -13.87
CA GLN A 207 12.58 17.47 -13.27
C GLN A 207 12.63 17.46 -11.74
N ARG A 208 13.42 16.58 -11.12
CA ARG A 208 13.49 16.38 -9.68
C ARG A 208 12.11 16.15 -9.07
N ASP A 209 11.27 15.34 -9.73
CA ASP A 209 9.92 15.00 -9.25
C ASP A 209 10.03 13.96 -8.13
N PRO A 210 9.90 14.36 -6.84
CA PRO A 210 10.16 13.45 -5.73
C PRO A 210 9.09 12.36 -5.64
N VAL A 211 7.84 12.68 -6.00
CA VAL A 211 6.71 11.74 -5.92
C VAL A 211 6.84 10.65 -6.97
N ARG A 212 7.17 11.02 -8.22
CA ARG A 212 7.38 10.03 -9.28
C ARG A 212 8.68 9.26 -9.10
N LEU A 213 9.72 9.87 -8.53
CA LEU A 213 10.97 9.19 -8.18
C LEU A 213 10.73 8.13 -7.09
N GLU A 214 10.03 8.48 -6.01
CA GLU A 214 9.67 7.53 -4.96
C GLU A 214 8.85 6.36 -5.51
N ARG A 215 7.88 6.64 -6.39
CA ARG A 215 7.11 5.60 -7.08
C ARG A 215 7.99 4.71 -7.95
N ALA A 216 8.97 5.26 -8.65
CA ALA A 216 9.91 4.49 -9.47
C ALA A 216 10.81 3.59 -8.60
N LEU A 217 11.25 4.08 -7.44
CA LEU A 217 12.04 3.31 -6.46
C LEU A 217 11.23 2.17 -5.83
N GLU A 218 9.97 2.41 -5.47
CA GLU A 218 9.07 1.37 -4.96
C GLU A 218 8.81 0.30 -6.04
N GLN A 219 8.53 0.74 -7.28
CA GLN A 219 8.35 -0.16 -8.41
C GLN A 219 9.61 -0.98 -8.71
N PHE A 220 10.79 -0.35 -8.62
CA PHE A 220 12.09 -1.03 -8.73
C PHE A 220 12.22 -2.13 -7.67
N SER A 221 12.03 -1.77 -6.39
CA SER A 221 12.23 -2.68 -5.27
C SER A 221 11.28 -3.88 -5.33
N GLN A 222 10.00 -3.63 -5.60
CA GLN A 222 9.02 -4.69 -5.83
C GLN A 222 9.40 -5.57 -7.02
N GLY A 223 9.91 -4.97 -8.10
CA GLY A 223 10.40 -5.69 -9.27
C GLY A 223 11.52 -6.69 -8.94
N VAL A 224 12.54 -6.24 -8.20
CA VAL A 224 13.68 -7.08 -7.79
C VAL A 224 13.23 -8.24 -6.91
N LEU A 225 12.39 -7.97 -5.92
CA LEU A 225 11.89 -9.00 -5.00
C LEU A 225 11.00 -10.03 -5.72
N ARG A 226 10.26 -9.62 -6.76
CA ARG A 226 9.39 -10.49 -7.56
C ARG A 226 10.07 -11.18 -8.74
N SER A 227 11.33 -10.86 -9.03
CA SER A 227 12.11 -11.55 -10.07
C SER A 227 12.10 -13.07 -9.88
N SER A 228 12.11 -13.81 -10.99
CA SER A 228 12.04 -15.27 -11.00
C SER A 228 13.31 -15.94 -10.48
N ASN A 229 14.46 -15.30 -10.66
CA ASN A 229 15.77 -15.78 -10.21
C ASN A 229 16.71 -14.61 -9.90
N LEU A 230 17.90 -14.93 -9.37
CA LEU A 230 18.90 -13.92 -9.00
C LEU A 230 19.45 -13.18 -10.21
N ASP A 231 19.64 -13.84 -11.35
CA ASP A 231 20.18 -13.20 -12.55
C ASP A 231 19.24 -12.12 -13.09
N GLU A 232 17.94 -12.37 -13.06
CA GLU A 232 16.91 -11.39 -13.41
C GLU A 232 16.87 -10.23 -12.40
N ALA A 233 17.00 -10.52 -11.09
CA ALA A 233 17.08 -9.51 -10.05
C ALA A 233 18.31 -8.59 -10.21
N LYS A 234 19.49 -9.18 -10.46
CA LYS A 234 20.75 -8.47 -10.73
C LYS A 234 20.65 -7.67 -12.04
N GLY A 235 20.11 -8.26 -13.10
CA GLY A 235 19.90 -7.62 -14.40
C GLY A 235 18.96 -6.41 -14.33
N LEU A 236 17.84 -6.54 -13.61
CA LEU A 236 16.91 -5.44 -13.36
C LEU A 236 17.57 -4.30 -12.56
N SER A 237 18.38 -4.65 -11.55
CA SER A 237 19.16 -3.69 -10.76
C SER A 237 20.12 -2.88 -11.62
N LEU A 238 20.87 -3.53 -12.50
CA LEU A 238 21.80 -2.87 -13.40
C LEU A 238 21.11 -2.01 -14.47
N LEU A 239 19.95 -2.47 -14.98
CA LEU A 239 19.14 -1.70 -15.92
C LEU A 239 18.66 -0.39 -15.30
N PHE A 240 18.06 -0.46 -14.11
CA PHE A 240 17.50 0.71 -13.44
C PHE A 240 18.60 1.68 -12.99
N LEU A 241 19.68 1.17 -12.40
CA LEU A 241 20.86 1.96 -12.03
C LEU A 241 21.50 2.63 -13.26
N GLY A 242 21.52 1.93 -14.39
CA GLY A 242 21.99 2.47 -15.67
C GLY A 242 21.14 3.62 -16.17
N ALA A 243 19.82 3.47 -16.15
CA ALA A 243 18.89 4.51 -16.55
C ALA A 243 19.03 5.78 -15.68
N ILE A 244 19.18 5.60 -14.36
CA ILE A 244 19.48 6.73 -13.45
C ILE A 244 20.83 7.34 -13.81
N SER A 245 21.90 6.55 -13.85
CA SER A 245 23.26 7.05 -14.08
C SER A 245 23.39 7.81 -15.42
N ALA A 246 22.76 7.30 -16.48
CA ALA A 246 22.70 7.96 -17.77
C ALA A 246 21.98 9.32 -17.68
N ALA A 247 20.82 9.36 -17.01
CA ALA A 247 20.09 10.59 -16.78
C ALA A 247 20.91 11.63 -15.99
N LEU A 248 21.66 11.20 -14.97
CA LEU A 248 22.51 12.10 -14.20
C LEU A 248 23.68 12.66 -15.03
N LEU A 249 24.33 11.80 -15.82
CA LEU A 249 25.42 12.21 -16.72
C LEU A 249 24.94 13.26 -17.74
N GLU A 250 23.72 13.10 -18.28
CA GLU A 250 23.10 14.12 -19.15
C GLU A 250 22.89 15.46 -18.44
N THR A 251 22.68 15.45 -17.11
CA THR A 251 22.51 16.67 -16.29
C THR A 251 23.81 17.25 -15.73
N GLY A 252 24.97 16.76 -16.18
CA GLY A 252 26.27 17.30 -15.80
C GLY A 252 26.90 16.66 -14.55
N ALA A 253 26.43 15.49 -14.13
CA ALA A 253 27.07 14.75 -13.05
C ALA A 253 28.50 14.31 -13.41
N PRO A 254 29.39 14.08 -12.42
CA PRO A 254 30.78 13.76 -12.67
C PRO A 254 30.98 12.50 -13.52
N ARG A 255 32.03 12.50 -14.36
CA ARG A 255 32.39 11.34 -15.19
C ARG A 255 32.69 10.07 -14.38
N SER A 256 32.98 10.17 -13.08
CA SER A 256 33.17 9.00 -12.20
C SER A 256 31.94 8.09 -12.15
N LEU A 257 30.73 8.60 -12.44
CA LEU A 257 29.50 7.79 -12.50
C LEU A 257 29.57 6.70 -13.59
N HIS A 258 30.42 6.82 -14.62
CA HIS A 258 30.58 5.74 -15.62
C HIS A 258 31.06 4.42 -15.00
N LEU A 259 31.76 4.46 -13.87
CA LEU A 259 32.27 3.25 -13.21
C LEU A 259 31.23 2.55 -12.33
N ILE A 260 30.13 3.22 -12.02
CA ILE A 260 29.18 2.75 -11.01
C ILE A 260 28.48 1.47 -11.45
N GLN A 261 28.10 1.34 -12.73
CA GLN A 261 27.50 0.09 -13.21
C GLN A 261 28.45 -1.10 -13.05
N LEU A 262 29.74 -0.92 -13.32
CA LEU A 262 30.73 -2.00 -13.18
C LEU A 262 30.95 -2.36 -11.71
N GLN A 263 31.05 -1.36 -10.83
CA GLN A 263 31.23 -1.57 -9.39
C GLN A 263 30.00 -2.23 -8.76
N ALA A 264 28.81 -1.74 -9.10
CA ALA A 264 27.55 -2.34 -8.68
C ALA A 264 27.42 -3.77 -9.19
N ALA A 265 27.77 -4.05 -10.46
CA ALA A 265 27.72 -5.41 -11.00
C ALA A 265 28.57 -6.39 -10.19
N ARG A 266 29.77 -5.99 -9.75
CA ARG A 266 30.64 -6.84 -8.91
C ARG A 266 30.03 -7.09 -7.53
N GLU A 267 29.58 -6.05 -6.84
CA GLU A 267 28.96 -6.20 -5.50
C GLU A 267 27.66 -7.00 -5.58
N LEU A 268 26.85 -6.78 -6.62
CA LEU A 268 25.63 -7.55 -6.84
C LEU A 268 25.92 -9.02 -7.11
N ASP A 269 27.06 -9.34 -7.75
CA ASP A 269 27.38 -10.73 -8.06
C ASP A 269 27.67 -11.58 -6.81
N GLU A 270 28.19 -10.93 -5.76
CA GLU A 270 28.46 -11.53 -4.45
C GLU A 270 27.19 -11.85 -3.65
N GLN A 271 26.03 -11.32 -4.06
CA GLN A 271 24.78 -11.49 -3.32
C GLN A 271 24.10 -12.83 -3.64
N SER A 272 23.51 -13.43 -2.60
CA SER A 272 22.97 -14.80 -2.63
C SER A 272 21.45 -14.86 -2.50
N SER A 273 20.79 -13.74 -2.20
CA SER A 273 19.33 -13.62 -2.13
C SER A 273 18.81 -12.37 -2.86
N LYS A 274 17.52 -12.37 -3.19
CA LYS A 274 16.87 -11.21 -3.85
C LYS A 274 16.77 -10.02 -2.90
N GLU A 275 16.63 -10.29 -1.61
CA GLU A 275 16.61 -9.30 -0.53
C GLU A 275 17.96 -8.59 -0.41
N GLU A 276 19.06 -9.36 -0.46
CA GLU A 276 20.43 -8.82 -0.51
C GLU A 276 20.68 -8.02 -1.78
N VAL A 277 20.31 -8.55 -2.95
CA VAL A 277 20.40 -7.83 -4.24
C VAL A 277 19.64 -6.50 -4.16
N ASN A 278 18.40 -6.50 -3.66
CA ASN A 278 17.59 -5.30 -3.50
C ASN A 278 18.24 -4.29 -2.55
N ALA A 279 18.75 -4.74 -1.41
CA ALA A 279 19.42 -3.88 -0.44
C ALA A 279 20.68 -3.24 -1.03
N SER A 280 21.54 -4.03 -1.68
CA SER A 280 22.77 -3.56 -2.33
C SER A 280 22.47 -2.62 -3.50
N ALA A 281 21.48 -2.94 -4.34
CA ALA A 281 21.07 -2.06 -5.43
C ALA A 281 20.50 -0.73 -4.90
N MET A 282 19.64 -0.76 -3.88
CA MET A 282 19.11 0.45 -3.25
C MET A 282 20.20 1.31 -2.61
N LYS A 283 21.24 0.71 -2.02
CA LYS A 283 22.43 1.42 -1.53
C LYS A 283 23.14 2.16 -2.67
N TRP A 284 23.38 1.50 -3.80
CA TRP A 284 23.99 2.14 -4.99
C TRP A 284 23.11 3.27 -5.54
N ILE A 285 21.81 3.02 -5.72
CA ILE A 285 20.86 4.00 -6.24
C ILE A 285 20.80 5.23 -5.33
N ARG A 286 20.74 5.04 -4.01
CA ARG A 286 20.77 6.15 -3.04
C ARG A 286 22.08 6.91 -3.13
N GLY A 287 23.24 6.25 -3.13
CA GLY A 287 24.53 6.94 -3.25
C GLY A 287 24.68 7.76 -4.53
N VAL A 288 24.12 7.27 -5.64
CA VAL A 288 24.10 7.95 -6.95
C VAL A 288 23.16 9.14 -6.95
N LEU A 289 21.97 8.98 -6.36
CA LEU A 289 21.00 10.07 -6.21
C LEU A 289 21.44 11.09 -5.15
N GLU A 290 22.19 10.69 -4.12
CA GLU A 290 22.76 11.58 -3.10
C GLU A 290 23.69 12.63 -3.72
N GLY A 291 24.46 12.26 -4.76
CA GLY A 291 25.28 13.21 -5.53
C GLY A 291 24.50 14.19 -6.41
N LEU A 292 23.22 13.92 -6.67
CA LEU A 292 22.30 14.81 -7.40
C LEU A 292 21.33 15.56 -6.47
N LEU A 293 21.13 15.01 -5.28
CA LEU A 293 20.26 15.45 -4.19
C LEU A 293 21.10 15.83 -2.96
N GLU A 294 22.22 16.53 -3.16
CA GLU A 294 22.76 17.34 -2.06
C GLU A 294 21.61 18.19 -1.49
N PRO A 295 21.49 18.27 -0.16
CA PRO A 295 20.24 17.90 0.48
C PRO A 295 19.18 19.00 0.41
N LEU A 296 17.91 18.57 0.42
CA LEU A 296 16.77 19.26 1.05
C LEU A 296 16.99 19.54 2.56
N ASN A 297 18.23 19.70 3.01
CA ASN A 297 18.62 20.18 4.32
C ASN A 297 19.74 21.21 4.18
N ARG A 298 19.27 22.46 4.18
CA ARG A 298 19.89 23.62 4.81
C ARG A 298 21.11 24.23 4.11
N THR A 299 20.88 25.30 3.35
CA THR A 299 21.35 26.56 3.93
C THR A 299 20.56 26.71 5.23
N PRO A 300 21.18 26.70 6.42
CA PRO A 300 20.45 27.01 7.65
C PRO A 300 19.61 28.22 7.33
N ASP A 301 18.29 28.11 7.49
CA ASP A 301 17.45 29.25 7.17
C ASP A 301 18.10 30.44 7.90
N PRO A 302 18.50 31.50 7.17
CA PRO A 302 19.27 32.59 7.76
C PRO A 302 18.60 33.14 9.03
N ILE A 303 17.28 33.01 9.14
CA ILE A 303 16.52 33.37 10.32
C ILE A 303 16.67 32.35 11.45
N GLN A 304 16.55 31.04 11.19
CA GLN A 304 16.87 30.00 12.18
C GLN A 304 18.32 30.05 12.68
N GLN A 305 19.28 30.35 11.81
CA GLN A 305 20.69 30.51 12.20
C GLN A 305 20.88 31.77 13.04
N ALA A 306 20.29 32.90 12.65
CA ALA A 306 20.30 34.12 13.44
C ALA A 306 19.66 33.91 14.82
N THR A 307 18.55 33.17 14.92
CA THR A 307 17.89 32.86 16.20
C THR A 307 18.76 32.02 17.13
N ARG A 308 19.54 31.07 16.61
CA ARG A 308 20.52 30.32 17.43
C ARG A 308 21.63 31.23 17.95
N ILE A 309 22.20 32.06 17.08
CA ILE A 309 23.23 33.04 17.46
C ILE A 309 22.69 33.98 18.54
N ILE A 310 21.45 34.45 18.42
CA ILE A 310 20.78 35.27 19.44
C ILE A 310 20.71 34.51 20.77
N ASN A 311 20.16 33.29 20.78
CA ASN A 311 19.95 32.52 22.01
C ASN A 311 21.25 32.13 22.72
N GLU A 312 22.32 31.86 21.96
CA GLU A 312 23.64 31.54 22.50
C GLU A 312 24.36 32.78 23.07
N ASN A 313 23.99 34.00 22.64
CA ASN A 313 24.68 35.24 22.99
C ASN A 313 23.74 36.32 23.57
N LEU A 314 22.66 35.91 24.27
CA LEU A 314 21.64 36.83 24.81
C LEU A 314 22.18 37.92 25.76
N ALA A 315 23.34 37.69 26.39
CA ALA A 315 23.99 38.61 27.31
C ALA A 315 24.80 39.73 26.61
N GLU A 316 25.08 39.58 25.32
CA GLU A 316 25.84 40.53 24.51
C GLU A 316 24.90 41.44 23.71
N ASP A 317 25.36 42.66 23.40
CA ASP A 317 24.62 43.58 22.52
C ASP A 317 24.88 43.22 21.06
N ILE A 318 23.93 42.45 20.50
CA ILE A 318 23.97 41.99 19.10
C ILE A 318 23.16 42.95 18.21
N ASP A 319 23.79 43.50 17.17
CA ASP A 319 23.15 44.33 16.15
C ASP A 319 22.61 43.48 14.97
N ASP A 320 21.52 43.94 14.37
CA ASP A 320 20.97 43.46 13.10
C ASP A 320 22.02 43.38 11.97
N SER A 321 22.97 44.33 11.89
CA SER A 321 24.00 44.30 10.83
C SER A 321 24.96 43.15 10.99
N GLU A 322 25.31 42.83 12.24
CA GLU A 322 26.20 41.72 12.57
C GLU A 322 25.52 40.37 12.34
N LEU A 323 24.25 40.24 12.75
CA LEU A 323 23.45 39.05 12.45
C LEU A 323 23.31 38.82 10.95
N ALA A 324 23.01 39.87 10.19
CA ALA A 324 22.90 39.81 8.74
C ALA A 324 24.19 39.33 8.08
N GLN A 325 25.34 39.84 8.52
CA GLN A 325 26.65 39.43 8.02
C GLN A 325 26.97 37.97 8.34
N ARG A 326 26.71 37.53 9.58
CA ARG A 326 26.96 36.15 10.04
C ARG A 326 26.09 35.12 9.31
N VAL A 327 24.95 35.53 8.74
CA VAL A 327 24.04 34.66 7.97
C VAL A 327 24.06 34.92 6.46
N GLY A 328 25.01 35.73 5.98
CA GLY A 328 25.25 35.97 4.55
C GLY A 328 24.18 36.80 3.84
N LEU A 329 23.49 37.70 4.54
CA LEU A 329 22.46 38.58 3.99
C LEU A 329 22.84 40.06 4.14
N SER A 330 22.30 40.92 3.26
CA SER A 330 22.32 42.36 3.51
C SER A 330 21.37 42.70 4.67
N THR A 331 21.67 43.74 5.44
CA THR A 331 20.89 44.14 6.62
C THR A 331 19.42 44.39 6.30
N SER A 332 19.12 45.05 5.17
CA SER A 332 17.75 45.31 4.72
C SER A 332 17.01 44.02 4.36
N HIS A 333 17.68 43.08 3.68
CA HIS A 333 17.08 41.79 3.30
C HIS A 333 16.87 40.90 4.53
N PHE A 334 17.82 40.90 5.47
CA PHE A 334 17.70 40.20 6.75
C PHE A 334 16.50 40.70 7.56
N ARG A 335 16.35 42.02 7.76
CA ARG A 335 15.22 42.60 8.51
C ARG A 335 13.87 42.24 7.91
N ALA A 336 13.74 42.33 6.58
CA ALA A 336 12.51 42.00 5.88
C ALA A 336 12.16 40.51 6.04
N LYS A 337 13.16 39.63 5.85
CA LYS A 337 12.99 38.18 5.95
C LYS A 337 12.70 37.74 7.39
N PHE A 338 13.42 38.29 8.38
CA PHE A 338 13.23 37.98 9.80
C PHE A 338 11.82 38.37 10.27
N ARG A 339 11.36 39.58 9.91
CA ARG A 339 10.01 40.04 10.28
C ARG A 339 8.91 39.22 9.61
N ALA A 340 9.08 38.87 8.34
CA ALA A 340 8.13 38.05 7.61
C ALA A 340 7.96 36.66 8.26
N GLN A 341 9.04 36.11 8.80
CA GLN A 341 9.05 34.76 9.36
C GLN A 341 8.72 34.70 10.86
N MET A 342 9.25 35.61 11.67
CA MET A 342 9.05 35.63 13.13
C MET A 342 7.84 36.48 13.55
N GLY A 343 7.19 37.17 12.62
CA GLY A 343 6.07 38.07 12.88
C GLY A 343 6.44 39.37 13.61
N GLN A 344 7.72 39.55 13.97
CA GLN A 344 8.22 40.71 14.72
C GLN A 344 9.65 41.11 14.32
N PRO A 345 10.07 42.36 14.55
CA PRO A 345 11.45 42.80 14.34
C PRO A 345 12.45 42.09 15.27
N VAL A 346 13.70 41.97 14.81
CA VAL A 346 14.82 41.32 15.51
C VAL A 346 15.04 41.88 16.92
N ALA A 347 15.15 43.20 17.08
CA ALA A 347 15.33 43.84 18.40
C ALA A 347 14.20 43.50 19.40
N ARG A 348 12.95 43.38 18.90
CA ARG A 348 11.80 43.00 19.74
C ARG A 348 11.88 41.52 20.15
N TYR A 349 12.35 40.66 19.24
CA TYR A 349 12.60 39.25 19.52
C TYR A 349 13.69 39.08 20.59
N ILE A 350 14.83 39.77 20.47
CA ILE A 350 15.92 39.72 21.46
C ILE A 350 15.43 40.17 22.85
N MET A 351 14.67 41.28 22.91
CA MET A 351 14.09 41.77 24.17
C MET A 351 13.15 40.74 24.81
N ALA A 352 12.29 40.09 24.01
CA ALA A 352 11.38 39.06 24.51
C ALA A 352 12.16 37.86 25.09
N MET A 353 13.20 37.40 24.39
CA MET A 353 14.05 36.30 24.86
C MET A 353 14.84 36.67 26.13
N ARG A 354 15.35 37.90 26.24
CA ARG A 354 16.03 38.39 27.46
C ARG A 354 15.06 38.40 28.66
N LEU A 355 13.82 38.87 28.47
CA LEU A 355 12.79 38.89 29.52
C LEU A 355 12.37 37.47 29.93
N GLU A 356 12.22 36.56 28.97
CA GLU A 356 11.91 35.15 29.23
C GLU A 356 13.03 34.48 30.03
N ARG A 357 14.29 34.69 29.63
CA ARG A 357 15.46 34.18 30.33
C ARG A 357 15.60 34.76 31.75
N ALA A 358 15.37 36.06 31.92
CA ALA A 358 15.35 36.70 33.23
C ALA A 358 14.26 36.10 34.13
N ASN A 359 13.06 35.86 33.59
CA ASN A 359 11.96 35.23 34.32
C ASN A 359 12.28 33.77 34.70
N GLU A 360 12.91 33.00 33.82
CA GLU A 360 13.41 31.65 34.13
C GLU A 360 14.44 31.67 35.28
N MET A 361 15.40 32.60 35.23
CA MET A 361 16.44 32.76 36.25
C MET A 361 15.86 33.17 37.61
N LEU A 362 14.83 34.03 37.63
CA LEU A 362 14.12 34.41 38.86
C LEU A 362 13.27 33.26 39.44
N LYS A 363 12.65 32.43 38.58
CA LYS A 363 11.85 31.25 39.00
C LYS A 363 12.69 30.11 39.55
N THR A 364 13.92 29.97 39.09
CA THR A 364 14.85 28.90 39.52
C THR A 364 15.67 29.25 40.76
N GLY A 365 15.46 30.44 41.34
CA GLY A 365 15.76 30.75 42.74
C GLY A 365 17.23 31.03 43.09
N GLY A 366 18.03 31.56 42.16
CA GLY A 366 19.49 31.69 42.35
C GLY A 366 20.12 33.09 42.32
N MET A 367 19.41 34.16 41.96
CA MET A 367 20.04 35.48 41.78
C MET A 367 19.12 36.65 42.20
N PRO A 368 19.63 37.66 42.93
CA PRO A 368 18.88 38.87 43.26
C PRO A 368 18.62 39.73 42.02
N VAL A 369 17.50 40.46 42.00
CA VAL A 369 16.94 41.18 40.83
C VAL A 369 17.89 42.21 40.18
N HIS A 370 18.96 42.64 40.85
CA HIS A 370 19.95 43.57 40.29
C HIS A 370 21.11 42.88 39.55
N CYS A 371 21.18 41.53 39.59
CA CYS A 371 22.19 40.71 38.91
C CYS A 371 21.64 39.98 37.68
N VAL A 372 20.34 40.11 37.41
CA VAL A 372 19.62 39.62 36.23
C VAL A 372 19.29 40.82 35.37
#